data_AF-A0A359H3B4-F1
#
_entry.id   AF-A0A359H3B4-F1
#
_cell.length_a   1.000
_cell.length_b   1.000
_cell.length_c   1.000
_cell.angle_alpha   90.00
_cell.angle_beta   90.00
_cell.angle_gamma   90.00
#
_symmetry.space_group_name_H-M   'P 1'
#
loop_
_entity.id
_entity.type
_entity.pdbx_description
1 polymer ?
#
loop_
_entity_poly.entity_id
_entity_poly.type
_entity_poly.pdbx_seq_one_letter_code
_entity_poly.pdbx_strand_id
1 'polypeptide(L)'
;MKKYTNSELFVLLNNSDEHSQKEYENSYIKFIQELVILNTQEPDIIYRHNILTFLHIELVSIRMRANVLGSKKNTDKGICLFKAISIVLSNRKIVESLISKDVISSKQRIYIANQELPKLVWTSTIRDLVELIYALHYTKSFNNGEMTIKETVQHFEQFFGVKIDNFSHSFLRIRERMKERTVFVSKLQNTLESKIKEKDQ
;
A
#
# COMPACT_ATOMS: atom_id res chain seq x y z
N MET A 1 17.02 -16.34 1.57
CA MET A 1 16.82 -17.57 0.76
C MET A 1 17.25 -18.84 1.49
N LYS A 2 18.52 -19.00 1.92
CA LYS A 2 19.03 -20.22 2.62
C LYS A 2 18.21 -20.69 3.84
N LYS A 3 17.56 -19.77 4.55
CA LYS A 3 16.66 -20.08 5.68
C LYS A 3 15.59 -21.13 5.33
N TYR A 4 14.99 -21.02 4.13
CA TYR A 4 13.85 -21.85 3.76
C TYR A 4 14.24 -23.19 3.12
N THR A 5 15.38 -23.26 2.42
CA THR A 5 15.92 -24.53 1.89
C THR A 5 16.51 -25.43 2.97
N ASN A 6 16.83 -24.86 4.14
CA ASN A 6 17.29 -25.59 5.31
C ASN A 6 16.14 -26.03 6.22
N SER A 7 14.89 -25.83 5.82
CA SER A 7 13.76 -26.29 6.61
C SER A 7 13.69 -27.82 6.62
N GLU A 8 13.13 -28.37 7.69
CA GLU A 8 12.97 -29.81 7.91
C GLU A 8 12.28 -30.49 6.71
N LEU A 9 11.33 -29.81 6.07
CA LEU A 9 10.65 -30.32 4.89
C LEU A 9 11.61 -30.52 3.71
N PHE A 10 12.46 -29.54 3.39
CA PHE A 10 13.41 -29.66 2.27
C PHE A 10 14.48 -30.71 2.55
N VAL A 11 14.88 -30.90 3.81
CA VAL A 11 15.79 -31.97 4.20
C VAL A 11 15.16 -33.34 3.94
N LEU A 12 13.94 -33.57 4.44
CA LEU A 12 13.22 -34.83 4.23
C LEU A 12 12.92 -35.10 2.75
N LEU A 13 12.54 -34.07 1.99
CA LEU A 13 12.26 -34.20 0.56
C LEU A 13 13.51 -34.49 -0.28
N ASN A 14 14.69 -34.03 0.13
CA ASN A 14 15.95 -34.34 -0.55
C ASN A 14 16.59 -35.65 -0.09
N ASN A 15 16.20 -36.20 1.06
CA ASN A 15 16.74 -37.47 1.55
C ASN A 15 16.29 -38.66 0.67
N SER A 16 17.20 -39.62 0.45
CA SER A 16 16.95 -40.89 -0.22
C SER A 16 16.25 -41.91 0.67
N ASP A 17 16.31 -41.74 2.00
CA ASP A 17 15.72 -42.68 2.95
C ASP A 17 14.18 -42.63 2.96
N GLU A 18 13.56 -43.77 3.26
CA GLU A 18 12.11 -43.84 3.48
C GLU A 18 11.77 -43.24 4.84
N HIS A 19 10.99 -42.16 4.82
CA HIS A 19 10.37 -41.55 6.00
C HIS A 19 8.89 -41.92 6.07
N SER A 20 8.36 -41.96 7.29
CA SER A 20 6.95 -42.21 7.56
C SER A 20 6.08 -41.05 7.08
N GLN A 21 4.82 -41.36 6.76
CA GLN A 21 3.79 -40.36 6.48
C GLN A 21 3.74 -39.25 7.53
N LYS A 22 3.87 -39.61 8.82
CA LYS A 22 3.80 -38.68 9.95
C LYS A 22 4.95 -37.67 9.96
N GLU A 23 6.15 -38.07 9.57
CA GLU A 23 7.31 -37.15 9.45
C GLU A 23 7.08 -36.13 8.33
N TYR A 24 6.56 -36.57 7.17
CA TYR A 24 6.20 -35.68 6.07
C TYR A 24 5.06 -34.72 6.45
N GLU A 25 4.06 -35.18 7.20
CA GLU A 25 2.96 -34.32 7.65
C GLU A 25 3.43 -33.26 8.64
N ASN A 26 4.23 -33.64 9.64
CA ASN A 26 4.75 -32.72 10.64
C ASN A 26 5.65 -31.63 10.02
N SER A 27 6.56 -32.02 9.14
CA SER A 27 7.45 -31.09 8.44
C SER A 27 6.68 -30.17 7.49
N TYR A 28 5.65 -30.68 6.81
CA TYR A 28 4.76 -29.88 5.97
C TYR A 28 4.01 -28.83 6.79
N ILE A 29 3.45 -29.18 7.96
CA ILE A 29 2.75 -28.23 8.83
C ILE A 29 3.67 -27.10 9.28
N LYS A 30 4.90 -27.41 9.70
CA LYS A 30 5.90 -26.40 10.06
C LYS A 30 6.23 -25.48 8.87
N PHE A 31 6.38 -26.05 7.68
CA PHE A 31 6.58 -25.27 6.45
C PHE A 31 5.39 -24.33 6.16
N ILE A 32 4.15 -24.76 6.38
CA ILE A 32 2.98 -23.87 6.26
C ILE A 32 3.06 -22.71 7.25
N GLN A 33 3.47 -22.94 8.49
CA GLN A 33 3.63 -21.87 9.48
C GLN A 33 4.68 -20.85 9.03
N GLU A 34 5.80 -21.31 8.46
CA GLU A 34 6.83 -20.42 7.88
C GLU A 34 6.28 -19.60 6.71
N LEU A 35 5.46 -20.20 5.84
CA LEU A 35 4.81 -19.49 4.73
C LEU A 35 3.78 -18.47 5.23
N VAL A 36 3.03 -18.77 6.29
CA VAL A 36 2.11 -17.82 6.92
C VAL A 36 2.89 -16.62 7.45
N ILE A 37 4.01 -16.83 8.14
CA ILE A 37 4.88 -15.75 8.62
C ILE A 37 5.39 -14.92 7.45
N LEU A 38 5.92 -15.56 6.39
CA LEU A 38 6.37 -14.85 5.19
C LEU A 38 5.26 -13.99 4.58
N ASN A 39 4.04 -14.51 4.48
CA ASN A 39 2.95 -13.79 3.81
C ASN A 39 2.33 -12.68 4.67
N THR A 40 2.38 -12.79 6.00
CA THR A 40 1.69 -11.88 6.92
C THR A 40 2.62 -10.86 7.60
N GLN A 41 3.89 -11.19 7.81
CA GLN A 41 4.83 -10.36 8.57
C GLN A 41 5.89 -9.68 7.71
N GLU A 42 6.11 -10.14 6.47
CA GLU A 42 7.06 -9.50 5.54
C GLU A 42 6.36 -8.40 4.71
N PRO A 43 6.68 -7.12 4.93
CA PRO A 43 6.02 -6.02 4.23
C PRO A 43 6.43 -5.93 2.74
N ASP A 44 7.65 -6.34 2.37
CA ASP A 44 8.11 -6.24 0.99
C ASP A 44 7.46 -7.30 0.09
N ILE A 45 6.55 -6.85 -0.77
CA ILE A 45 5.81 -7.70 -1.70
C ILE A 45 6.68 -8.32 -2.80
N ILE A 46 7.72 -7.63 -3.25
CA ILE A 46 8.65 -8.13 -4.25
C ILE A 46 9.54 -9.20 -3.62
N TYR A 47 10.00 -8.98 -2.39
CA TYR A 47 10.72 -9.99 -1.64
C TYR A 47 9.87 -11.24 -1.42
N ARG A 48 8.60 -11.10 -0.99
CA ARG A 48 7.67 -12.23 -0.87
C ARG A 48 7.53 -13.01 -2.18
N HIS A 49 7.32 -12.31 -3.29
CA HIS A 49 7.24 -12.93 -4.62
C HIS A 49 8.51 -13.73 -4.95
N ASN A 50 9.68 -13.14 -4.76
CA ASN A 50 10.96 -13.78 -5.07
C ASN A 50 11.18 -15.03 -4.23
N ILE A 51 10.87 -15.01 -2.93
CA ILE A 51 10.98 -16.18 -2.06
C ILE A 51 10.01 -17.28 -2.51
N LEU A 52 8.75 -16.97 -2.79
CA LEU A 52 7.76 -17.95 -3.23
C LEU A 52 8.13 -18.56 -4.59
N THR A 53 8.62 -17.75 -5.53
CA THR A 53 9.13 -18.22 -6.83
C THR A 53 10.31 -19.17 -6.64
N PHE A 54 11.28 -18.79 -5.81
CA PHE A 54 12.43 -19.62 -5.49
C PHE A 54 12.01 -20.98 -4.89
N LEU A 55 11.12 -20.98 -3.88
CA LEU A 55 10.64 -22.21 -3.24
C LEU A 55 9.91 -23.12 -4.23
N HIS A 56 9.11 -22.55 -5.12
CA HIS A 56 8.41 -23.32 -6.15
C HIS A 56 9.39 -24.01 -7.10
N ILE A 57 10.43 -23.29 -7.55
CA ILE A 57 11.48 -23.84 -8.42
C ILE A 57 12.20 -25.01 -7.73
N GLU A 58 12.61 -24.83 -6.47
CA GLU A 58 13.32 -25.88 -5.73
C GLU A 58 12.47 -27.14 -5.55
N LEU A 59 11.19 -27.00 -5.18
CA LEU A 59 10.27 -28.14 -5.04
C LEU A 59 10.03 -28.85 -6.39
N VAL A 60 9.88 -28.10 -7.48
CA VAL A 60 9.75 -28.68 -8.83
C VAL A 60 11.04 -29.42 -9.23
N SER A 61 12.21 -28.88 -8.91
CA SER A 61 13.51 -29.52 -9.15
C SER A 61 13.66 -30.81 -8.37
N ILE A 62 13.20 -30.87 -7.12
CA ILE A 62 13.16 -32.12 -6.33
C ILE A 62 12.29 -33.16 -7.05
N ARG A 63 11.10 -32.77 -7.52
CA ARG A 63 10.19 -33.66 -8.25
C ARG A 63 10.82 -34.20 -9.54
N MET A 64 11.49 -33.33 -10.29
CA MET A 64 12.17 -33.71 -11.53
C MET A 64 13.30 -34.70 -11.26
N ARG A 65 14.14 -34.46 -10.23
CA ARG A 65 15.21 -35.40 -9.85
C ARG A 65 14.68 -36.78 -9.48
N ALA A 66 13.56 -36.85 -8.74
CA ALA A 66 12.92 -38.12 -8.40
C ALA A 66 12.45 -38.90 -9.64
N ASN A 67 11.92 -38.20 -10.65
CA ASN A 67 11.48 -38.83 -11.91
C ASN A 67 12.64 -39.34 -12.77
N VAL A 68 13.77 -38.62 -12.82
CA VAL A 68 14.96 -39.01 -13.60
C VAL A 68 15.69 -40.20 -12.96
N LEU A 69 15.76 -40.26 -11.63
CA LEU A 69 16.50 -41.28 -10.90
C LEU A 69 15.76 -42.63 -10.78
N GLY A 70 14.54 -42.75 -11.32
CA GLY A 70 13.77 -43.99 -11.26
C GLY A 70 13.50 -44.48 -9.83
N SER A 71 13.52 -43.58 -8.85
CA SER A 71 13.38 -43.93 -7.43
C SER A 71 12.06 -44.66 -7.20
N LYS A 72 12.06 -45.69 -6.34
CA LYS A 72 10.84 -46.35 -5.84
C LYS A 72 9.81 -45.28 -5.47
N LYS A 73 8.55 -45.48 -5.91
CA LYS A 73 7.43 -44.58 -5.64
C LYS A 73 7.15 -44.56 -4.13
N ASN A 74 7.84 -43.72 -3.36
CA ASN A 74 7.41 -43.38 -2.01
C ASN A 74 6.18 -42.47 -2.16
N THR A 75 5.00 -43.08 -2.04
CA THR A 75 3.71 -42.42 -2.25
C THR A 75 3.54 -41.23 -1.31
N ASP A 76 3.97 -41.35 -0.05
CA ASP A 76 3.85 -40.28 0.95
C ASP A 76 4.74 -39.08 0.62
N LYS A 77 6.00 -39.34 0.22
CA LYS A 77 6.92 -38.30 -0.28
C LYS A 77 6.32 -37.57 -1.47
N GLY A 78 5.75 -38.31 -2.42
CA GLY A 78 5.09 -37.76 -3.61
C GLY A 78 3.89 -36.87 -3.26
N ILE A 79 3.04 -37.32 -2.34
CA ILE A 79 1.89 -36.56 -1.85
C ILE A 79 2.34 -35.29 -1.13
N CYS A 80 3.32 -35.40 -0.23
CA CYS A 80 3.86 -34.25 0.50
C CYS A 80 4.46 -33.20 -0.44
N LEU A 81 5.26 -33.64 -1.42
CA LEU A 81 5.84 -32.77 -2.42
C LEU A 81 4.77 -32.07 -3.27
N PHE A 82 3.73 -32.79 -3.69
CA PHE A 82 2.60 -32.20 -4.42
C PHE A 82 1.88 -31.13 -3.60
N LYS A 83 1.61 -31.40 -2.32
CA LYS A 83 0.99 -30.43 -1.40
C LYS A 83 1.84 -29.17 -1.27
N ALA A 84 3.15 -29.32 -1.05
CA ALA A 84 4.10 -28.21 -0.93
C ALA A 84 4.18 -27.35 -2.20
N ILE A 85 4.27 -27.96 -3.38
CA ILE A 85 4.25 -27.22 -4.66
C ILE A 85 2.95 -26.43 -4.81
N SER A 86 1.82 -27.08 -4.54
CA SER A 86 0.49 -26.51 -4.75
C SER A 86 0.23 -25.28 -3.88
N ILE A 87 0.64 -25.33 -2.60
CA ILE A 87 0.42 -24.21 -1.67
C ILE A 87 1.36 -23.04 -1.97
N VAL A 88 2.63 -23.30 -2.31
CA VAL A 88 3.58 -22.25 -2.70
C VAL A 88 3.10 -21.57 -3.98
N LEU A 89 2.64 -22.33 -4.97
CA LEU A 89 2.11 -21.79 -6.21
C LEU A 89 0.86 -20.93 -5.98
N SER A 90 -0.06 -21.38 -5.11
CA SER A 90 -1.26 -20.63 -4.75
C SER A 90 -0.91 -19.28 -4.10
N ASN A 91 0.00 -19.28 -3.13
CA ASN A 91 0.46 -18.04 -2.49
C ASN A 91 1.16 -17.10 -3.48
N ARG A 92 2.00 -17.65 -4.38
CA ARG A 92 2.68 -16.88 -5.42
C ARG A 92 1.69 -16.15 -6.33
N LYS A 93 0.63 -16.83 -6.77
CA LYS A 93 -0.45 -16.23 -7.59
C LYS A 93 -1.18 -15.10 -6.87
N ILE A 94 -1.43 -15.25 -5.56
CA ILE A 94 -2.04 -14.18 -4.76
C ILE A 94 -1.12 -12.96 -4.77
N VAL A 95 0.16 -13.13 -4.48
CA VAL A 95 1.16 -12.05 -4.49
C VAL A 95 1.29 -11.42 -5.88
N GLU A 96 1.32 -12.20 -6.96
CA GLU A 96 1.32 -11.69 -8.34
C GLU A 96 0.09 -10.82 -8.65
N SER A 97 -1.08 -11.21 -8.15
CA SER A 97 -2.31 -10.43 -8.32
C SER A 97 -2.26 -9.10 -7.57
N LEU A 98 -1.65 -9.09 -6.38
CA LEU A 98 -1.45 -7.89 -5.57
C LEU A 98 -0.43 -6.96 -6.23
N ILE A 99 0.71 -7.49 -6.71
CA ILE A 99 1.70 -6.72 -7.49
C ILE A 99 1.04 -6.14 -8.73
N SER A 100 0.20 -6.90 -9.44
CA SER A 100 -0.47 -6.41 -10.65
C SER A 100 -1.41 -5.24 -10.32
N LYS A 101 -2.17 -5.32 -9.22
CA LYS A 101 -3.01 -4.21 -8.75
C LYS A 101 -2.17 -3.00 -8.33
N ASP A 102 -1.08 -3.21 -7.62
CA ASP A 102 -0.16 -2.15 -7.23
C ASP A 102 0.48 -1.50 -8.45
N VAL A 103 0.98 -2.27 -9.42
CA VAL A 103 1.55 -1.78 -10.68
C VAL A 103 0.51 -1.06 -11.53
N ILE A 104 -0.75 -1.50 -11.57
CA ILE A 104 -1.83 -0.78 -12.24
C ILE A 104 -2.10 0.55 -11.54
N SER A 105 -2.21 0.57 -10.21
CA SER A 105 -2.36 1.81 -9.43
C SER A 105 -1.13 2.73 -9.57
N SER A 106 0.06 2.14 -9.70
CA SER A 106 1.33 2.84 -9.88
C SER A 106 1.45 3.39 -11.29
N LYS A 107 1.03 2.67 -12.34
CA LYS A 107 0.97 3.17 -13.71
C LYS A 107 -0.02 4.34 -13.83
N GLN A 108 -1.14 4.27 -13.11
CA GLN A 108 -2.10 5.35 -13.02
C GLN A 108 -1.51 6.56 -12.28
N ARG A 109 -0.70 6.34 -11.22
CA ARG A 109 0.09 7.39 -10.57
C ARG A 109 1.23 7.93 -11.44
N ILE A 110 1.93 7.11 -12.21
CA ILE A 110 3.05 7.52 -13.10
C ILE A 110 2.52 8.36 -14.26
N TYR A 111 1.35 8.03 -14.80
CA TYR A 111 0.69 8.87 -15.79
C TYR A 111 0.32 10.26 -15.23
N ILE A 112 0.05 10.35 -13.92
CA ILE A 112 -0.20 11.61 -13.21
C ILE A 112 1.11 12.30 -12.77
N ALA A 113 2.15 11.54 -12.42
CA ALA A 113 3.41 12.03 -11.85
C ALA A 113 4.42 12.55 -12.88
N ASN A 114 4.25 12.26 -14.17
CA ASN A 114 5.08 12.87 -15.23
C ASN A 114 4.80 14.38 -15.46
N GLN A 115 3.95 14.98 -14.62
CA GLN A 115 3.93 16.41 -14.36
C GLN A 115 4.06 16.61 -12.85
N GLU A 116 5.27 16.49 -12.28
CA GLU A 116 5.51 16.94 -10.92
C GLU A 116 5.36 18.46 -10.89
N LEU A 117 4.12 18.92 -10.68
CA LEU A 117 3.84 20.30 -10.34
C LEU A 117 4.64 20.63 -9.07
N PRO A 118 5.30 21.81 -9.02
CA PRO A 118 6.05 22.20 -7.84
C PRO A 118 5.15 22.14 -6.61
N LYS A 119 5.73 21.71 -5.48
CA LYS A 119 5.01 21.67 -4.21
C LYS A 119 4.41 23.04 -3.92
N LEU A 120 3.09 23.07 -3.71
CA LEU A 120 2.38 24.30 -3.43
C LEU A 120 2.56 24.67 -1.96
N VAL A 121 3.25 25.79 -1.71
CA VAL A 121 3.56 26.27 -0.35
C VAL A 121 2.60 27.40 0.02
N TRP A 122 1.95 27.27 1.18
CA TRP A 122 1.12 28.35 1.70
C TRP A 122 2.00 29.46 2.28
N THR A 123 1.89 30.67 1.73
CA THR A 123 2.71 31.83 2.11
C THR A 123 1.95 32.90 2.89
N SER A 124 0.62 32.82 2.92
CA SER A 124 -0.21 33.71 3.75
C SER A 124 -0.30 33.21 5.19
N THR A 125 -1.02 33.92 6.06
CA THR A 125 -1.10 33.49 7.47
C THR A 125 -1.96 32.22 7.61
N ILE A 126 -1.74 31.43 8.68
CA ILE A 126 -2.60 30.28 8.99
C ILE A 126 -4.05 30.73 9.25
N ARG A 127 -4.25 31.96 9.76
CA ARG A 127 -5.59 32.53 9.94
C ARG A 127 -6.31 32.72 8.61
N ASP A 128 -5.60 33.20 7.59
CA ASP A 128 -6.12 33.35 6.23
C ASP A 128 -6.49 31.99 5.63
N LEU A 129 -5.67 30.97 5.90
CA LEU A 129 -5.94 29.59 5.48
C LEU A 129 -7.20 29.03 6.16
N VAL A 130 -7.36 29.25 7.46
CA VAL A 130 -8.56 28.87 8.20
C VAL A 130 -9.80 29.58 7.64
N GLU A 131 -9.70 30.88 7.33
CA GLU A 131 -10.79 31.63 6.71
C GLU A 131 -11.22 31.00 5.38
N LEU A 132 -10.26 30.67 4.52
CA LEU A 132 -10.50 30.01 3.23
C LEU A 132 -11.13 28.61 3.41
N ILE A 133 -10.62 27.80 4.33
CA ILE A 133 -11.15 26.46 4.62
C ILE A 133 -12.61 26.52 5.05
N TYR A 134 -12.94 27.44 5.96
CA TYR A 134 -14.33 27.60 6.40
C TYR A 134 -15.24 28.13 5.29
N ALA A 135 -14.77 29.05 4.45
CA ALA A 135 -15.53 29.51 3.29
C ALA A 135 -15.89 28.34 2.36
N LEU A 136 -14.90 27.53 1.97
CA LEU A 136 -15.08 26.37 1.09
C LEU A 136 -15.95 25.27 1.72
N HIS A 137 -15.82 25.06 3.03
CA HIS A 137 -16.65 24.11 3.76
C HIS A 137 -18.12 24.56 3.78
N TYR A 138 -18.39 25.84 4.04
CA TYR A 138 -19.76 26.37 4.08
C TYR A 138 -20.41 26.49 2.70
N THR A 139 -19.62 26.68 1.63
CA THR A 139 -20.13 26.60 0.25
C THR A 139 -20.41 25.17 -0.20
N LYS A 140 -20.08 24.16 0.63
CA LYS A 140 -20.35 22.73 0.36
C LYS A 140 -19.73 22.26 -0.96
N SER A 141 -18.62 22.86 -1.34
CA SER A 141 -18.00 22.68 -2.66
C SER A 141 -17.18 21.39 -2.80
N PHE A 142 -17.05 20.59 -1.74
CA PHE A 142 -16.30 19.35 -1.73
C PHE A 142 -17.22 18.15 -1.50
N ASN A 143 -16.98 17.06 -2.25
CA ASN A 143 -17.64 15.76 -2.08
C ASN A 143 -19.16 15.89 -1.91
N ASN A 144 -19.82 16.62 -2.81
CA ASN A 144 -21.28 16.86 -2.78
C ASN A 144 -21.80 17.45 -1.45
N GLY A 145 -20.95 18.16 -0.70
CA GLY A 145 -21.28 18.78 0.57
C GLY A 145 -21.18 17.87 1.80
N GLU A 146 -20.77 16.62 1.63
CA GLU A 146 -20.70 15.61 2.70
C GLU A 146 -19.44 15.72 3.57
N MET A 147 -18.41 16.43 3.07
CA MET A 147 -17.13 16.53 3.78
C MET A 147 -17.26 17.36 5.05
N THR A 148 -16.77 16.82 6.17
CA THR A 148 -16.73 17.54 7.45
C THR A 148 -15.66 18.63 7.45
N ILE A 149 -15.80 19.61 8.35
CA ILE A 149 -14.79 20.67 8.51
C ILE A 149 -13.43 20.09 8.91
N LYS A 150 -13.41 19.05 9.75
CA LYS A 150 -12.19 18.41 10.23
C LYS A 150 -11.44 17.72 9.08
N GLU A 151 -12.14 16.97 8.25
CA GLU A 151 -11.56 16.34 7.05
C GLU A 151 -11.03 17.39 6.08
N THR A 152 -11.77 18.50 5.90
CA THR A 152 -11.33 19.62 5.07
C THR A 152 -10.02 20.22 5.59
N VAL A 153 -9.91 20.47 6.90
CA VAL A 153 -8.66 20.96 7.51
C VAL A 153 -7.51 20.00 7.29
N GLN A 154 -7.71 18.69 7.51
CA GLN A 154 -6.67 17.68 7.34
C GLN A 154 -6.16 17.60 5.90
N HIS A 155 -7.05 17.72 4.92
CA HIS A 155 -6.65 17.78 3.52
C HIS A 155 -5.79 19.00 3.21
N PHE A 156 -6.13 20.17 3.75
CA PHE A 156 -5.35 21.39 3.56
C PHE A 156 -3.99 21.31 4.28
N GLU A 157 -3.93 20.76 5.49
CA GLU A 157 -2.67 20.47 6.20
C GLU A 157 -1.73 19.60 5.36
N GLN A 158 -2.26 18.51 4.80
CA GLN A 158 -1.50 17.61 3.93
C GLN A 158 -1.08 18.29 2.63
N PHE A 159 -1.99 19.02 1.97
CA PHE A 159 -1.76 19.65 0.67
C PHE A 159 -0.68 20.72 0.74
N PHE A 160 -0.72 21.59 1.75
CA PHE A 160 0.24 22.67 1.93
C PHE A 160 1.46 22.27 2.77
N GLY A 161 1.42 21.11 3.45
CA GLY A 161 2.45 20.68 4.39
C GLY A 161 2.56 21.60 5.61
N VAL A 162 1.43 22.08 6.12
CA VAL A 162 1.33 22.96 7.29
C VAL A 162 0.53 22.28 8.41
N LYS A 163 0.66 22.75 9.64
CA LYS A 163 -0.16 22.32 10.77
C LYS A 163 -1.11 23.43 11.18
N ILE A 164 -2.40 23.11 11.32
CA ILE A 164 -3.47 24.03 11.67
C ILE A 164 -4.06 23.61 13.02
N ASP A 165 -3.37 24.00 14.08
CA ASP A 165 -3.86 23.78 15.43
C ASP A 165 -5.00 24.76 15.77
N ASN A 166 -5.97 24.31 16.56
CA ASN A 166 -7.07 25.14 17.09
C ASN A 166 -7.88 25.90 16.01
N PHE A 167 -8.13 25.29 14.85
CA PHE A 167 -8.89 25.91 13.74
C PHE A 167 -10.25 26.48 14.18
N SER A 168 -10.96 25.81 15.09
CA SER A 168 -12.24 26.30 15.66
C SER A 168 -12.08 27.63 16.40
N HIS A 169 -11.03 27.76 17.22
CA HIS A 169 -10.76 29.00 17.96
C HIS A 169 -10.27 30.11 17.02
N SER A 170 -9.45 29.75 16.03
CA SER A 170 -9.04 30.69 14.98
C SER A 170 -10.25 31.25 14.22
N PHE A 171 -11.23 30.41 13.91
CA PHE A 171 -12.48 30.84 13.29
C PHE A 171 -13.37 31.68 14.22
N LEU A 172 -13.42 31.36 15.51
CA LEU A 172 -14.13 32.20 16.49
C LEU A 172 -13.59 33.65 16.47
N ARG A 173 -12.26 33.81 16.46
CA ARG A 173 -11.61 35.13 16.39
C ARG A 173 -11.90 35.88 15.10
N ILE A 174 -12.11 35.16 13.99
CA ILE A 174 -12.54 35.77 12.71
C ILE A 174 -13.96 36.30 12.85
N ARG A 175 -14.86 35.54 13.49
CA ARG A 175 -16.27 35.91 13.70
C ARG A 175 -16.44 37.11 14.62
N GLU A 176 -15.56 37.29 15.59
CA GLU A 176 -15.59 38.38 16.58
C GLU A 176 -15.06 39.72 16.06
N ARG A 177 -14.57 39.79 14.80
CA ARG A 177 -14.12 41.06 14.21
C ARG A 177 -15.30 42.03 14.03
N MET A 178 -15.08 43.29 14.45
CA MET A 178 -16.10 44.35 14.44
C MET A 178 -16.31 45.02 13.07
N LYS A 179 -15.28 45.00 12.20
CA LYS A 179 -15.33 45.64 10.87
C LYS A 179 -15.46 44.57 9.78
N GLU A 180 -14.34 44.15 9.20
CA GLU A 180 -14.32 43.12 8.17
C GLU A 180 -14.03 41.77 8.79
N ARG A 181 -15.01 40.85 8.66
CA ARG A 181 -14.87 39.48 9.17
C ARG A 181 -14.08 38.62 8.18
N THR A 182 -14.41 38.69 6.90
CA THR A 182 -13.85 37.85 5.82
C THR A 182 -12.76 38.57 5.02
N VAL A 183 -11.70 39.02 5.71
CA VAL A 183 -10.65 39.86 5.13
C VAL A 183 -9.91 39.17 3.98
N PHE A 184 -9.58 37.88 4.14
CA PHE A 184 -8.82 37.15 3.13
C PHE A 184 -9.68 36.81 1.92
N VAL A 185 -10.93 36.37 2.12
CA VAL A 185 -11.85 36.07 1.02
C VAL A 185 -12.17 37.33 0.21
N SER A 186 -12.42 38.46 0.87
CA SER A 186 -12.61 39.74 0.20
C SER A 186 -11.37 40.16 -0.60
N LYS A 187 -10.16 39.91 -0.07
CA LYS A 187 -8.91 40.14 -0.81
C LYS A 187 -8.82 39.27 -2.06
N LEU A 188 -9.19 37.99 -2.00
CA LEU A 188 -9.19 37.09 -3.16
C LEU A 188 -10.13 37.59 -4.27
N GLN A 189 -11.36 37.95 -3.90
CA GLN A 189 -12.35 38.48 -4.84
C GLN A 189 -11.84 39.76 -5.51
N ASN A 190 -11.45 40.77 -4.72
CA ASN A 190 -11.00 42.06 -5.25
C ASN A 190 -9.78 41.91 -6.15
N THR A 191 -8.84 41.02 -5.79
CA THR A 191 -7.63 40.77 -6.60
C THR A 191 -7.97 40.13 -7.94
N LEU A 192 -8.87 39.14 -7.95
CA LEU A 192 -9.30 38.45 -9.17
C LEU A 192 -10.06 39.41 -10.10
N GLU A 193 -11.03 40.16 -9.55
CA GLU A 193 -11.80 41.14 -10.33
C GLU A 193 -10.91 42.23 -10.95
N SER A 194 -9.92 42.74 -10.21
CA SER A 194 -8.95 43.70 -10.74
C SER A 194 -8.16 43.11 -11.91
N LYS A 195 -7.68 41.87 -11.78
CA LYS A 195 -6.88 41.21 -12.82
C LYS A 195 -7.68 40.86 -14.08
N ILE A 196 -8.99 40.61 -13.94
CA ILE A 196 -9.90 40.44 -15.08
C ILE A 196 -10.07 41.78 -15.80
N LYS A 197 -10.40 42.86 -15.07
CA LYS A 197 -10.57 44.21 -15.64
C LYS A 197 -9.32 44.70 -16.37
N GLU A 198 -8.13 44.43 -15.83
CA GLU A 198 -6.85 44.77 -16.47
C GLU A 198 -6.63 44.06 -17.83
N LYS A 199 -7.24 42.88 -18.05
CA LYS A 199 -7.10 42.13 -19.31
C LYS A 199 -8.18 42.44 -20.34
N ASP A 200 -9.32 42.96 -19.88
CA ASP A 200 -10.43 43.38 -20.75
C ASP A 200 -10.22 44.80 -21.32
N GLN A 201 -9.21 45.54 -20.83
CA GLN A 201 -8.74 46.82 -21.36
C GLN A 201 -7.62 46.63 -22.40
#